data_AF-A0A7N9AUY2-F1
#
_entry.id   AF-A0A7N9AUY2-F1
#
_cell.length_a   1.000
_cell.length_b   1.000
_cell.length_c   1.000
_cell.angle_alpha   90.00
_cell.angle_beta   90.00
_cell.angle_gamma   90.00
#
_symmetry.space_group_name_H-M   'P 1'
#
loop_
_entity.id
_entity.type
_entity.pdbx_description
1 polymer ?
#
loop_
_entity_poly.entity_id
_entity_poly.type
_entity_poly.pdbx_seq_one_letter_code
_entity_poly.pdbx_strand_id
1 'polypeptide(L)'
;VEIVDNKRDRDSTETKTNEAKGEVSSQMSDPESVCKPPGETEVRFNRMKLFEKVMQKSLERFIHDASFNRFASIFRPLYKKNPQRMESIYKQFKDELQKAIQEDINRLIEEGQLERKFNELDKLERAAKNNPDPAWRPSGVPEQDFCSFLIPYYQKQDAYMRLELKKIQAENADLAQKVQAGRESIAETENRILATVDEWKASVTEFERLASSLCPAKVFDV
;
A
#
# COMPACT_ATOMS: atom_id res chain seq x y z
N VAL A 1 42.58 -32.55 -5.74
CA VAL A 1 41.75 -31.57 -6.46
C VAL A 1 41.80 -30.30 -5.65
N GLU A 2 42.50 -29.31 -6.20
CA GLU A 2 42.80 -28.01 -5.60
C GLU A 2 41.54 -27.14 -5.42
N ILE A 3 41.69 -26.12 -4.57
CA ILE A 3 41.26 -24.70 -4.68
C ILE A 3 41.15 -24.23 -3.22
N VAL A 4 42.23 -23.73 -2.60
CA VAL A 4 42.78 -22.37 -2.67
C VAL A 4 41.79 -21.31 -2.17
N ASP A 5 42.11 -20.81 -0.98
CA ASP A 5 41.61 -19.60 -0.35
C ASP A 5 41.62 -18.39 -1.30
N ASN A 6 40.59 -17.55 -1.22
CA ASN A 6 40.76 -16.14 -1.56
C ASN A 6 39.92 -15.25 -0.64
N LYS A 7 40.60 -14.77 0.40
CA LYS A 7 40.22 -13.65 1.24
C LYS A 7 40.60 -12.36 0.50
N ARG A 8 39.68 -11.42 0.36
CA ARG A 8 40.03 -10.01 0.07
C ARG A 8 39.31 -9.07 1.01
N ASP A 9 40.16 -8.25 1.61
CA ASP A 9 39.90 -7.16 2.53
C ASP A 9 39.08 -6.04 1.88
N ARG A 10 38.38 -5.28 2.72
CA ARG A 10 38.12 -3.87 2.47
C ARG A 10 38.15 -3.13 3.79
N ASP A 11 39.32 -2.56 4.08
CA ASP A 11 39.51 -1.52 5.08
C ASP A 11 39.45 -0.14 4.39
N SER A 12 38.85 0.80 5.10
CA SER A 12 38.98 2.26 5.14
C SER A 12 39.60 3.01 3.95
N THR A 13 38.96 4.09 3.49
CA THR A 13 39.38 5.48 3.82
C THR A 13 38.59 6.53 3.04
N GLU A 14 38.22 7.58 3.77
CA GLU A 14 37.74 8.87 3.28
C GLU A 14 38.80 9.56 2.41
N THR A 15 38.40 10.35 1.42
CA THR A 15 39.13 11.58 1.07
C THR A 15 38.21 12.65 0.45
N LYS A 16 38.37 13.85 0.99
CA LYS A 16 37.71 15.13 0.69
C LYS A 16 38.17 15.78 -0.62
N THR A 17 37.34 16.68 -1.15
CA THR A 17 37.71 17.91 -1.90
C THR A 17 36.53 18.89 -1.80
N ASN A 18 36.55 19.92 -0.95
CA ASN A 18 37.09 21.30 -1.13
C ASN A 18 36.27 22.11 -2.17
N GLU A 19 35.39 23.03 -1.76
CA GLU A 19 35.59 24.47 -1.43
C GLU A 19 35.34 25.44 -2.62
N ALA A 20 34.38 26.36 -2.45
CA ALA A 20 34.38 27.77 -2.92
C ALA A 20 33.03 28.41 -2.51
N LYS A 21 32.93 29.11 -1.37
CA LYS A 21 33.24 30.54 -1.11
C LYS A 21 32.23 31.52 -1.75
N GLY A 22 31.41 32.13 -0.88
CA GLY A 22 30.46 33.19 -1.18
C GLY A 22 29.76 33.71 0.08
N GLU A 23 30.51 34.43 0.91
CA GLU A 23 30.06 35.39 1.95
C GLU A 23 29.10 36.45 1.35
N VAL A 24 28.22 37.20 2.03
CA VAL A 24 27.80 37.43 3.43
C VAL A 24 26.56 38.34 3.33
N SER A 25 25.61 38.27 4.26
CA SER A 25 25.09 39.44 4.99
C SER A 25 23.88 39.07 5.84
N SER A 26 24.14 38.83 7.12
CA SER A 26 23.13 38.72 8.17
C SER A 26 22.93 40.09 8.80
N GLN A 27 21.70 40.61 8.81
CA GLN A 27 21.26 41.59 9.79
C GLN A 27 19.91 41.12 10.38
N MET A 28 19.93 40.88 11.68
CA MET A 28 18.75 40.71 12.52
C MET A 28 18.19 42.08 12.89
N SER A 29 16.86 42.22 12.80
CA SER A 29 16.04 43.11 13.63
C SER A 29 14.61 42.57 13.63
N ASP A 30 14.21 41.87 14.70
CA ASP A 30 12.80 41.74 15.14
C ASP A 30 12.44 42.97 16.01
N PRO A 31 11.16 43.29 16.36
CA PRO A 31 9.92 42.50 16.27
C PRO A 31 8.68 43.30 15.77
N GLU A 32 7.51 42.63 15.79
CA GLU A 32 6.14 43.17 15.67
C GLU A 32 5.64 43.64 14.30
N SER A 33 4.97 42.73 13.58
CA SER A 33 3.70 43.09 12.92
C SER A 33 2.89 41.84 12.56
N VAL A 34 1.90 41.57 13.42
CA VAL A 34 0.61 40.96 13.11
C VAL A 34 0.65 39.56 12.51
N CYS A 35 0.43 38.57 13.38
CA CYS A 35 -0.17 37.29 13.04
C CYS A 35 -1.39 37.50 12.13
N LYS A 36 -1.24 37.24 10.83
CA LYS A 36 -2.38 37.04 9.95
C LYS A 36 -3.15 35.82 10.47
N PRO A 37 -4.47 35.92 10.71
CA PRO A 37 -5.26 34.76 11.05
C PRO A 37 -5.17 33.73 9.90
N PRO A 38 -5.28 32.41 10.19
CA PRO A 38 -5.31 31.39 9.16
C PRO A 38 -6.43 31.74 8.19
N GLY A 39 -6.03 31.94 6.94
CA GLY A 39 -6.84 32.52 5.88
C GLY A 39 -8.25 31.94 5.85
N GLU A 40 -9.18 32.86 5.69
CA GLU A 40 -10.50 32.68 5.09
C GLU A 40 -10.57 31.36 4.33
N THR A 41 -11.42 30.46 4.83
CA THR A 41 -11.78 29.24 4.13
C THR A 41 -12.34 29.67 2.78
N GLU A 42 -11.48 29.72 1.77
CA GLU A 42 -11.83 30.05 0.40
C GLU A 42 -12.96 29.08 0.05
N VAL A 43 -14.19 29.60 -0.03
CA VAL A 43 -15.37 28.80 -0.35
C VAL A 43 -15.23 28.44 -1.81
N ARG A 44 -14.45 27.40 -2.07
CA ARG A 44 -14.17 26.94 -3.42
C ARG A 44 -15.49 26.50 -4.01
N PHE A 45 -15.90 27.18 -5.06
CA PHE A 45 -17.14 26.86 -5.77
C PHE A 45 -17.13 25.38 -6.18
N ASN A 46 -18.23 24.68 -5.95
CA ASN A 46 -18.43 23.30 -6.41
C ASN A 46 -18.18 23.24 -7.92
N ARG A 47 -17.35 22.27 -8.35
CA ARG A 47 -16.88 22.18 -9.73
C ARG A 47 -18.03 22.02 -10.73
N MET A 48 -19.11 21.33 -10.36
CA MET A 48 -20.29 21.19 -11.21
C MET A 48 -20.96 22.55 -11.45
N LYS A 49 -21.19 23.35 -10.41
CA LYS A 49 -21.75 24.70 -10.55
C LYS A 49 -20.88 25.61 -11.41
N LEU A 50 -19.56 25.49 -11.29
CA LEU A 50 -18.62 26.23 -12.14
C LEU A 50 -18.74 25.79 -13.60
N PHE A 51 -18.80 24.48 -13.85
CA PHE A 51 -18.99 23.92 -15.18
C PHE A 51 -20.30 24.40 -15.80
N GLU A 52 -21.44 24.27 -15.12
CA GLU A 52 -22.75 24.76 -15.57
C GLU A 52 -22.71 26.24 -15.94
N LYS A 53 -22.12 27.07 -15.07
CA LYS A 53 -21.98 28.51 -15.31
C LYS A 53 -21.14 28.83 -16.54
N VAL A 54 -20.03 28.13 -16.74
CA VAL A 54 -19.16 28.31 -17.91
C VAL A 54 -19.86 27.86 -19.19
N MET A 55 -20.54 26.72 -19.17
CA MET A 55 -21.28 26.21 -20.32
C MET A 55 -22.43 27.13 -20.72
N GLN A 56 -23.24 27.56 -19.75
CA GLN A 56 -24.33 28.50 -19.96
C GLN A 56 -23.84 29.81 -20.59
N LYS A 57 -22.79 30.41 -20.01
CA LYS A 57 -22.21 31.67 -20.52
C LYS A 57 -21.61 31.51 -21.91
N SER A 58 -21.05 30.33 -22.21
CA SER A 58 -20.50 30.03 -23.54
C SER A 58 -21.60 29.90 -24.59
N LEU A 59 -22.70 29.23 -24.27
CA LEU A 59 -23.87 29.12 -25.13
C LEU A 59 -24.52 30.49 -25.39
N GLU A 60 -24.67 31.30 -24.35
CA GLU A 60 -25.18 32.67 -24.49
C GLU A 60 -24.34 33.51 -25.45
N ARG A 61 -23.00 33.44 -25.35
CA ARG A 61 -22.10 34.13 -26.27
C ARG A 61 -22.22 33.61 -27.70
N PHE A 62 -22.26 32.30 -27.87
CA PHE A 62 -22.42 31.67 -29.18
C PHE A 62 -23.72 32.12 -29.88
N ILE A 63 -24.83 32.13 -29.14
CA ILE A 63 -26.13 32.57 -29.65
C ILE A 63 -26.16 34.08 -29.92
N HIS A 64 -25.46 34.88 -29.12
CA HIS A 64 -25.31 36.31 -29.37
C HIS A 64 -24.57 36.59 -30.69
N ASP A 65 -23.51 35.83 -30.98
CA ASP A 65 -22.73 35.98 -32.21
C ASP A 65 -23.50 35.55 -33.47
N ALA A 66 -24.47 34.64 -33.32
CA ALA A 66 -25.44 34.26 -34.33
C ALA A 66 -26.57 35.29 -34.51
N SER A 67 -26.28 36.59 -34.38
CA SER A 67 -27.28 37.68 -34.37
C SER A 67 -28.17 37.75 -35.62
N PHE A 68 -29.38 38.30 -35.44
CA PHE A 68 -30.34 38.53 -36.53
C PHE A 68 -29.77 39.37 -37.67
N ASN A 69 -28.97 40.40 -37.34
CA ASN A 69 -28.35 41.26 -38.36
C ASN A 69 -27.47 40.47 -39.31
N ARG A 70 -26.68 39.53 -38.76
CA ARG A 70 -25.82 38.66 -39.56
C ARG A 70 -26.65 37.69 -40.40
N PHE A 71 -27.68 37.09 -39.81
CA PHE A 71 -28.62 36.21 -40.50
C PHE A 71 -29.33 36.91 -41.67
N ALA A 72 -29.94 38.08 -41.43
CA ALA A 72 -30.64 38.86 -42.43
C ALA A 72 -29.70 39.41 -43.53
N SER A 73 -28.44 39.71 -43.20
CA SER A 73 -27.45 40.17 -44.17
C SER A 73 -27.08 39.10 -45.21
N ILE A 74 -27.13 37.82 -44.84
CA ILE A 74 -26.87 36.68 -45.73
C ILE A 74 -28.11 36.43 -46.62
N PHE A 75 -29.31 36.55 -46.05
CA PHE A 75 -30.58 36.32 -46.76
C PHE A 75 -31.28 37.61 -47.21
N ARG A 76 -30.52 38.62 -47.66
CA ARG A 76 -31.03 39.95 -48.05
C ARG A 76 -32.24 39.95 -49.00
N PRO A 77 -32.25 39.16 -50.10
CA PRO A 77 -33.39 39.16 -51.03
C PRO A 77 -34.69 38.72 -50.36
N LEU A 78 -34.61 37.73 -49.46
CA LEU A 78 -35.75 37.21 -48.73
C LEU A 78 -36.21 38.18 -47.64
N TYR A 79 -35.27 38.80 -46.92
CA TYR A 79 -35.57 39.81 -45.91
C TYR A 79 -36.33 41.00 -46.51
N LYS A 80 -35.89 41.53 -47.66
CA LYS A 80 -36.57 42.65 -48.35
C LYS A 80 -38.00 42.31 -48.75
N LYS A 81 -38.29 41.04 -49.08
CA LYS A 81 -39.60 40.59 -49.54
C LYS A 81 -40.59 40.43 -48.39
N ASN A 82 -40.15 39.94 -47.24
CA ASN A 82 -40.99 39.79 -46.05
C ASN A 82 -40.17 39.81 -44.75
N PRO A 83 -39.93 41.00 -44.16
CA PRO A 83 -39.14 41.15 -42.94
C PRO A 83 -39.72 40.41 -41.74
N GLN A 84 -41.05 40.43 -41.59
CA GLN A 84 -41.74 39.81 -40.46
C GLN A 84 -41.60 38.28 -40.46
N ARG A 85 -41.78 37.63 -41.63
CA ARG A 85 -41.55 36.19 -41.74
C ARG A 85 -40.10 35.82 -41.50
N MET A 86 -39.16 36.63 -41.99
CA MET A 86 -37.73 36.38 -41.77
C MET A 86 -37.36 36.47 -40.29
N GLU A 87 -37.91 37.44 -39.56
CA GLU A 87 -37.70 37.57 -38.11
C GLU A 87 -38.29 36.38 -37.35
N SER A 88 -39.47 35.91 -37.74
CA SER A 88 -40.10 34.72 -37.15
C SER A 88 -39.24 33.47 -37.36
N ILE A 89 -38.72 33.24 -38.58
CA ILE A 89 -37.85 32.10 -38.89
C ILE A 89 -36.57 32.16 -38.07
N TYR A 90 -35.96 33.35 -37.94
CA TYR A 90 -34.75 33.52 -37.14
C TYR A 90 -34.99 33.21 -35.66
N LYS A 91 -36.10 33.68 -35.07
CA LYS A 91 -36.45 33.39 -33.67
C LYS A 91 -36.60 31.88 -33.46
N GLN A 92 -37.34 31.20 -34.34
CA GLN A 92 -37.49 29.74 -34.31
C GLN A 92 -36.15 29.01 -34.41
N PHE A 93 -35.32 29.38 -35.40
CA PHE A 93 -33.99 28.80 -35.57
C PHE A 93 -33.11 28.98 -34.32
N LYS A 94 -33.09 30.20 -33.75
CA LYS A 94 -32.31 30.51 -32.55
C LYS A 94 -32.78 29.67 -31.36
N ASP A 95 -34.09 29.60 -31.13
CA ASP A 95 -34.66 28.89 -29.99
C ASP A 95 -34.44 27.37 -30.12
N GLU A 96 -34.64 26.81 -31.31
CA GLU A 96 -34.38 25.40 -31.61
C GLU A 96 -32.89 25.06 -31.46
N LEU A 97 -31.99 25.90 -31.99
CA LEU A 97 -30.55 25.71 -31.86
C LEU A 97 -30.09 25.75 -30.40
N GLN A 98 -30.53 26.75 -29.65
CA GLN A 98 -30.20 26.88 -28.23
C GLN A 98 -30.73 25.69 -27.43
N LYS A 99 -31.98 25.28 -27.68
CA LYS A 99 -32.60 24.13 -27.03
C LYS A 99 -31.87 22.84 -27.35
N ALA A 100 -31.59 22.57 -28.62
CA ALA A 100 -30.88 21.37 -29.04
C ALA A 100 -29.48 21.27 -28.40
N ILE A 101 -28.70 22.36 -28.41
CA ILE A 101 -27.39 22.37 -27.76
C ILE A 101 -27.51 22.16 -26.25
N GLN A 102 -28.49 22.78 -25.59
CA GLN A 102 -28.69 22.61 -24.15
C GLN A 102 -29.09 21.18 -23.79
N GLU A 103 -29.98 20.57 -24.57
CA GLU A 103 -30.36 19.17 -24.42
C GLU A 103 -29.16 18.25 -24.62
N ASP A 104 -28.34 18.50 -25.64
CA ASP A 104 -27.12 17.74 -25.90
C ASP A 104 -26.12 17.84 -24.73
N ILE A 105 -25.90 19.05 -24.20
CA ILE A 105 -25.05 19.26 -23.02
C ILE A 105 -25.59 18.47 -21.82
N ASN A 106 -26.89 18.53 -21.56
CA ASN A 106 -27.50 17.81 -20.45
C ASN A 106 -27.36 16.29 -20.61
N ARG A 107 -27.57 15.76 -21.83
CA ARG A 107 -27.34 14.34 -22.12
C ARG A 107 -25.88 13.95 -21.86
N LEU A 108 -24.90 14.76 -22.30
CA LEU A 108 -23.49 14.49 -22.04
C LEU A 108 -23.13 14.54 -20.54
N ILE A 109 -23.77 15.43 -19.77
CA ILE A 109 -23.61 15.49 -18.31
C ILE A 109 -24.10 14.20 -17.67
N GLU A 110 -25.28 13.71 -18.07
CA GLU A 110 -25.90 12.50 -17.56
C GLU A 110 -25.12 11.24 -17.96
N GLU A 111 -24.82 11.07 -19.25
CA GLU A 111 -24.05 9.95 -19.80
C GLU A 111 -22.65 9.86 -19.19
N GLY A 112 -21.98 11.01 -19.06
CA GLY A 112 -20.65 11.08 -18.46
C GLY A 112 -20.64 10.99 -16.93
N GLN A 113 -21.82 11.00 -16.30
CA GLN A 113 -22.00 11.07 -14.85
C GLN A 113 -21.19 12.22 -14.21
N LEU A 114 -21.17 13.39 -14.87
CA LEU A 114 -20.27 14.49 -14.54
C LEU A 114 -20.49 15.00 -13.12
N GLU A 115 -21.74 15.12 -12.68
CA GLU A 115 -22.07 15.56 -11.33
C GLU A 115 -21.41 14.67 -10.27
N ARG A 116 -21.54 13.34 -10.42
CA ARG A 116 -20.91 12.37 -9.52
C ARG A 116 -19.39 12.52 -9.53
N LYS A 117 -18.78 12.60 -10.73
CA LYS A 117 -17.32 12.67 -10.87
C LYS A 117 -16.74 13.97 -10.29
N PHE A 118 -17.39 15.11 -10.53
CA PHE A 118 -16.97 16.38 -9.95
C PHE A 118 -17.15 16.41 -8.43
N ASN A 119 -18.25 15.86 -7.92
CA ASN A 119 -18.47 15.76 -6.47
C ASN A 119 -17.43 14.84 -5.79
N GLU A 120 -17.08 13.71 -6.41
CA GLU A 120 -15.99 12.85 -5.91
C GLU A 120 -14.63 13.56 -5.99
N LEU A 121 -14.34 14.29 -7.06
CA LEU A 121 -13.11 15.06 -7.17
C LEU A 121 -13.01 16.16 -6.09
N ASP A 122 -14.11 16.85 -5.80
CA ASP A 122 -14.22 17.82 -4.70
C ASP A 122 -13.95 17.16 -3.33
N LYS A 123 -14.37 15.90 -3.14
CA LYS A 123 -14.09 15.13 -1.90
C LYS A 123 -12.62 14.73 -1.81
N LEU A 124 -12.06 14.18 -2.89
CA LEU A 124 -10.66 13.72 -2.94
C LEU A 124 -9.69 14.86 -2.70
N GLU A 125 -9.93 16.03 -3.30
CA GLU A 125 -9.11 17.21 -3.05
C GLU A 125 -9.19 17.67 -1.60
N ARG A 126 -10.39 17.71 -1.00
CA ARG A 126 -10.54 18.08 0.41
C ARG A 126 -9.78 17.11 1.32
N ALA A 127 -9.83 15.81 1.03
CA ALA A 127 -9.09 14.80 1.78
C ALA A 127 -7.55 14.96 1.62
N ALA A 128 -7.10 15.39 0.44
CA ALA A 128 -5.67 15.57 0.16
C ALA A 128 -5.12 16.95 0.54
N LYS A 129 -5.95 17.93 0.93
CA LYS A 129 -5.56 19.34 1.13
C LYS A 129 -4.39 19.54 2.09
N ASN A 130 -4.28 18.69 3.10
CA ASN A 130 -3.25 18.78 4.14
C ASN A 130 -2.08 17.83 3.92
N ASN A 131 -2.04 17.08 2.81
CA ASN A 131 -0.93 16.20 2.50
C ASN A 131 0.17 17.01 1.79
N PRO A 132 1.35 17.20 2.41
CA PRO A 132 2.44 17.95 1.81
C PRO A 132 3.16 17.17 0.69
N ASP A 133 2.97 15.85 0.64
CA ASP A 133 3.68 15.00 -0.31
C ASP A 133 3.08 15.12 -1.72
N PRO A 134 3.93 15.10 -2.76
CA PRO A 134 3.45 15.02 -4.13
C PRO A 134 2.56 13.78 -4.31
N ALA A 135 1.36 13.99 -4.85
CA ALA A 135 0.47 12.88 -5.16
C ALA A 135 1.10 11.93 -6.18
N TRP A 136 0.93 10.62 -5.97
CA TRP A 136 1.45 9.59 -6.88
C TRP A 136 1.01 9.82 -8.33
N ARG A 137 1.92 9.57 -9.26
CA ARG A 137 1.68 9.57 -10.70
C ARG A 137 2.28 8.29 -11.28
N PRO A 138 1.63 7.67 -12.28
CA PRO A 138 2.22 6.54 -12.98
C PRO A 138 3.61 6.91 -13.48
N SER A 139 4.60 6.07 -13.19
CA SER A 139 5.99 6.28 -13.62
C SER A 139 6.16 6.09 -15.12
N GLY A 140 5.20 5.40 -15.76
CA GLY A 140 5.32 4.93 -17.15
C GLY A 140 6.00 3.56 -17.25
N VAL A 141 6.42 2.98 -16.12
CA VAL A 141 6.99 1.64 -16.02
C VAL A 141 5.98 0.75 -15.29
N PRO A 142 5.21 -0.10 -16.00
CA PRO A 142 4.13 -0.88 -15.40
C PRO A 142 4.57 -1.75 -14.22
N GLU A 143 5.76 -2.36 -14.31
CA GLU A 143 6.30 -3.24 -13.26
C GLU A 143 6.50 -2.47 -11.95
N GLN A 144 7.03 -1.25 -12.03
CA GLN A 144 7.26 -0.40 -10.86
C GLN A 144 5.95 0.08 -10.25
N ASP A 145 5.01 0.52 -11.10
CA ASP A 145 3.69 0.99 -10.66
C ASP A 145 2.92 -0.15 -9.97
N PHE A 146 2.97 -1.36 -10.53
CA PHE A 146 2.34 -2.54 -9.98
C PHE A 146 2.98 -2.99 -8.66
N CYS A 147 4.32 -3.01 -8.58
CA CYS A 147 5.03 -3.30 -7.34
C CYS A 147 4.66 -2.31 -6.23
N SER A 148 4.56 -1.00 -6.52
CA SER A 148 4.20 0.01 -5.53
C SER A 148 2.83 -0.26 -4.89
N PHE A 149 1.87 -0.76 -5.67
CA PHE A 149 0.55 -1.14 -5.20
C PHE A 149 0.56 -2.44 -4.37
N LEU A 150 1.37 -3.43 -4.76
CA LEU A 150 1.40 -4.74 -4.11
C LEU A 150 2.24 -4.81 -2.83
N ILE A 151 3.27 -3.97 -2.70
CA ILE A 151 4.20 -3.99 -1.56
C ILE A 151 3.49 -4.01 -0.19
N PRO A 152 2.47 -3.16 0.09
CA PRO A 152 1.79 -3.18 1.37
C PRO A 152 1.11 -4.53 1.70
N TYR A 153 0.58 -5.22 0.69
CA TYR A 153 -0.04 -6.53 0.86
C TYR A 153 0.99 -7.59 1.21
N TYR A 154 2.12 -7.62 0.48
CA TYR A 154 3.19 -8.57 0.76
C TYR A 154 3.88 -8.31 2.10
N GLN A 155 4.03 -7.06 2.50
CA GLN A 155 4.52 -6.71 3.85
C GLN A 155 3.60 -7.26 4.94
N LYS A 156 2.27 -7.16 4.76
CA LYS A 156 1.30 -7.74 5.71
C LYS A 156 1.39 -9.26 5.76
N GLN A 157 1.57 -9.92 4.62
CA GLN A 157 1.71 -11.37 4.54
C GLN A 157 3.02 -11.85 5.19
N ASP A 158 4.14 -11.18 4.91
CA ASP A 158 5.44 -11.48 5.51
C ASP A 158 5.38 -11.33 7.05
N ALA A 159 4.78 -10.24 7.53
CA ALA A 159 4.60 -10.02 8.97
C ALA A 159 3.78 -11.14 9.63
N TYR A 160 2.69 -11.58 9.00
CA TYR A 160 1.86 -12.69 9.47
C TYR A 160 2.65 -14.01 9.50
N MET A 161 3.33 -14.35 8.40
CA MET A 161 4.10 -15.60 8.31
C MET A 161 5.24 -15.65 9.34
N ARG A 162 5.92 -14.52 9.58
CA ARG A 162 6.95 -14.43 10.62
C ARG A 162 6.39 -14.68 12.01
N LEU A 163 5.18 -14.22 12.30
CA LEU A 163 4.53 -14.46 13.58
C LEU A 163 4.21 -15.95 13.77
N GLU A 164 3.62 -16.58 12.75
CA GLU A 164 3.27 -18.00 12.82
C GLU A 164 4.51 -18.89 12.91
N LEU A 165 5.57 -18.55 12.16
CA LEU A 165 6.83 -19.28 12.21
C LEU A 165 7.45 -19.23 13.61
N LYS A 166 7.47 -18.05 14.25
CA LYS A 166 7.98 -17.90 15.63
C LYS A 166 7.19 -18.75 16.62
N LYS A 167 5.87 -18.80 16.47
CA LYS A 167 4.99 -19.63 17.31
C LYS A 167 5.34 -21.10 17.18
N ILE A 168 5.41 -21.62 15.96
CA ILE A 168 5.75 -23.03 15.70
C ILE A 168 7.16 -23.35 16.21
N GLN A 169 8.13 -22.45 16.04
CA GLN A 169 9.49 -22.64 16.55
C GLN A 169 9.53 -22.74 18.07
N ALA A 170 8.77 -21.90 18.78
CA ALA A 170 8.68 -21.94 20.24
C ALA A 170 8.03 -23.24 20.73
N GLU A 171 6.92 -23.66 20.11
CA GLU A 171 6.23 -24.92 20.43
C GLU A 171 7.14 -26.13 20.17
N ASN A 172 7.83 -26.16 19.03
CA ASN A 172 8.77 -27.23 18.72
C ASN A 172 9.96 -27.27 19.69
N ALA A 173 10.46 -26.13 20.16
CA ALA A 173 11.54 -26.08 21.15
C ALA A 173 11.09 -26.67 22.50
N ASP A 174 9.89 -26.32 22.97
CA ASP A 174 9.30 -26.87 24.19
C ASP A 174 9.07 -28.39 24.06
N LEU A 175 8.53 -28.84 22.94
CA LEU A 175 8.34 -30.27 22.66
C LEU A 175 9.68 -31.02 22.59
N ALA A 176 10.70 -30.46 21.94
CA ALA A 176 12.03 -31.06 21.87
C ALA A 176 12.66 -31.21 23.26
N GLN A 177 12.49 -30.20 24.13
CA GLN A 177 12.97 -30.26 25.50
C GLN A 177 12.26 -31.36 26.30
N LYS A 178 10.94 -31.50 26.15
CA LYS A 178 10.17 -32.58 26.80
C LYS A 178 10.58 -33.97 26.32
N VAL A 179 10.83 -34.14 25.02
CA VAL A 179 11.32 -35.40 24.46
C VAL A 179 12.70 -35.73 25.01
N GLN A 180 13.60 -34.75 25.10
CA GLN A 180 14.95 -34.96 25.63
C GLN A 180 14.92 -35.38 27.11
N ALA A 181 14.15 -34.66 27.94
CA ALA A 181 13.95 -35.03 29.34
C ALA A 181 13.34 -36.43 29.50
N GLY A 182 12.39 -36.79 28.63
CA GLY A 182 11.81 -38.14 28.60
C GLY A 182 12.84 -39.22 28.26
N ARG A 183 13.72 -38.96 27.28
CA ARG A 183 14.80 -39.89 26.92
C ARG A 183 15.80 -40.10 28.05
N GLU A 184 16.17 -39.03 28.75
CA GLU A 184 17.06 -39.09 29.92
C GLU A 184 16.45 -39.94 31.03
N SER A 185 15.17 -39.74 31.35
CA SER A 185 14.46 -40.54 32.37
C SER A 185 14.36 -42.03 32.01
N ILE A 186 14.16 -42.34 30.72
CA ILE A 186 14.19 -43.73 30.22
C ILE A 186 15.58 -44.33 30.41
N ALA A 187 16.64 -43.63 29.98
CA ALA A 187 18.02 -44.12 30.10
C ALA A 187 18.41 -44.35 31.58
N GLU A 188 18.02 -43.46 32.49
CA GLU A 188 18.23 -43.64 33.93
C GLU A 188 17.51 -44.88 34.47
N THR A 189 16.28 -45.10 34.04
CA THR A 189 15.48 -46.26 34.44
C THR A 189 16.07 -47.56 33.90
N GLU A 190 16.51 -47.57 32.64
CA GLU A 190 17.22 -48.71 32.02
C GLU A 190 18.49 -49.05 32.79
N ASN A 191 19.32 -48.05 33.14
CA ASN A 191 20.53 -48.25 33.94
C ASN A 191 20.22 -48.84 35.32
N ARG A 192 19.16 -48.37 35.99
CA ARG A 192 18.74 -48.92 37.28
C ARG A 192 18.30 -50.38 37.16
N ILE A 193 17.53 -50.72 36.11
CA ILE A 193 17.11 -52.09 35.84
C ILE A 193 18.34 -52.98 35.62
N LEU A 194 19.31 -52.55 34.81
CA LEU A 194 20.54 -53.29 34.56
C LEU A 194 21.32 -53.53 35.86
N ALA A 195 21.50 -52.50 36.69
CA ALA A 195 22.20 -52.62 37.97
C ALA A 195 21.51 -53.63 38.90
N THR A 196 20.17 -53.59 39.01
CA THR A 196 19.42 -54.58 39.80
C THR A 196 19.55 -55.98 39.21
N VAL A 197 19.48 -56.13 37.89
CA VAL A 197 19.67 -57.43 37.24
C VAL A 197 21.05 -58.02 37.53
N ASP A 198 22.10 -57.19 37.50
CA ASP A 198 23.47 -57.64 37.78
C ASP A 198 23.68 -57.99 39.27
N GLU A 199 23.08 -57.22 40.19
CA GLU A 199 23.07 -57.55 41.63
C GLU A 199 22.35 -58.89 41.90
N TRP A 200 21.22 -59.13 41.24
CA TRP A 200 20.49 -60.40 41.34
C TRP A 200 21.31 -61.57 40.81
N LYS A 201 21.96 -61.40 39.65
CA LYS A 201 22.87 -62.42 39.10
C LYS A 201 24.00 -62.73 40.08
N ALA A 202 24.65 -61.72 40.65
CA ALA A 202 25.70 -61.91 41.64
C ALA A 202 25.20 -62.70 42.86
N SER A 203 24.05 -62.31 43.41
CA SER A 203 23.42 -63.01 44.55
C SER A 203 23.10 -64.48 44.24
N VAL A 204 22.61 -64.78 43.03
CA VAL A 204 22.36 -66.17 42.59
C VAL A 204 23.68 -66.95 42.49
N THR A 205 24.73 -66.38 41.89
CA THR A 205 26.03 -67.06 41.80
C THR A 205 26.64 -67.33 43.18
N GLU A 206 26.47 -66.41 44.14
CA GLU A 206 26.90 -66.63 45.52
C GLU A 206 26.11 -67.75 46.20
N PHE A 207 24.79 -67.79 46.01
CA PHE A 207 23.94 -68.85 46.51
C PHE A 207 24.32 -70.22 45.93
N GLU A 208 24.55 -70.32 44.61
CA GLU A 208 25.01 -71.54 43.95
C GLU A 208 26.36 -72.02 44.51
N ARG A 209 27.29 -71.08 44.77
CA ARG A 209 28.57 -71.38 45.41
C ARG A 209 28.39 -71.94 46.83
N LEU A 210 27.51 -71.35 47.63
CA LEU A 210 27.20 -71.81 48.99
C LEU A 210 26.48 -73.17 48.98
N ALA A 211 25.54 -73.39 48.07
CA ALA A 211 24.86 -74.67 47.92
C ALA A 211 25.86 -75.77 47.54
N SER A 212 26.78 -75.47 46.63
CA SER A 212 27.85 -76.41 46.21
C SER A 212 28.80 -76.77 47.34
N SER A 213 29.08 -75.87 48.30
CA SER A 213 29.93 -76.17 49.45
C SER A 213 29.21 -76.96 50.55
N LEU A 214 27.89 -76.91 50.60
CA LEU A 214 27.04 -77.65 51.55
C LEU A 214 26.65 -79.05 51.05
N CYS A 215 26.80 -79.33 49.76
CA CYS A 215 26.68 -80.68 49.22
C CYS A 215 28.02 -81.42 49.33
N PRO A 216 28.19 -82.36 50.29
CA PRO A 216 29.38 -83.20 50.27
C PRO A 216 29.35 -84.03 48.99
N ALA A 217 30.44 -84.02 48.22
CA ALA A 217 30.68 -85.05 47.23
C ALA A 217 30.61 -86.39 47.97
N LYS A 218 29.50 -87.11 47.81
CA LYS A 218 29.36 -88.47 48.34
C LYS A 218 30.43 -89.31 47.67
N VAL A 219 31.47 -89.62 48.44
CA VAL A 219 32.20 -90.87 48.28
C VAL A 219 31.20 -91.97 48.66
N PHE A 220 30.49 -92.48 47.65
CA PHE A 220 30.05 -93.87 47.68
C PHE A 220 31.18 -94.68 47.09
N ASP A 221 31.94 -95.34 47.97
CA ASP A 221 32.77 -96.48 47.61
C ASP A 221 32.08 -97.71 48.21
N VAL A 222 32.04 -98.80 47.41
CA VAL A 222 31.38 -100.11 47.58
C VAL A 222 29.93 -100.21 47.11
#